data_AF-A0A2I0NZ37-F1
#
_entry.id   AF-A0A2I0NZ37-F1
#
_cell.length_a   1.000
_cell.length_b   1.000
_cell.length_c   1.000
_cell.angle_alpha   90.00
_cell.angle_beta   90.00
_cell.angle_gamma   90.00
#
_symmetry.space_group_name_H-M   'P 1'
#
loop_
_entity.id
_entity.type
_entity.pdbx_description
1 polymer ?
#
loop_
_entity_poly.entity_id
_entity_poly.type
_entity_poly.pdbx_seq_one_letter_code
_entity_poly.pdbx_strand_id
1 'polypeptide(L)'
;KKLGIAEDVEKNVVVRTATINELVTAMNAGTLDASLLTKDQINEKTMDTIKLDVNDYVLIVPIGVTTFSKQAENARKFVDYTASDDGKAFFKKYGFPAYPDEEYKDVQP
;
A
#
# COMPACT_ATOMS: atom_id res chain seq x y z
N LYS A 1 9.85 7.73 13.75
CA LYS A 1 9.79 8.19 15.15
C LYS A 1 8.51 7.65 15.77
N LYS A 2 8.55 7.01 16.94
CA LYS A 2 7.31 6.61 17.65
C LYS A 2 6.64 7.86 18.24
N LEU A 3 5.36 8.07 17.93
CA LEU A 3 4.60 9.24 18.38
C LEU A 3 4.05 9.10 19.81
N GLY A 4 4.02 7.89 20.38
CA GLY A 4 3.55 7.66 21.75
C GLY A 4 2.04 7.76 21.96
N ILE A 5 1.26 7.96 20.89
CA ILE A 5 -0.20 8.17 20.93
C ILE A 5 -1.02 6.90 20.68
N ALA A 6 -0.38 5.72 20.63
CA ALA A 6 -1.05 4.49 20.22
C ALA A 6 -2.27 4.16 21.09
N GLU A 7 -2.15 4.26 22.42
CA GLU A 7 -3.25 4.01 23.35
C GLU A 7 -4.41 4.99 23.18
N ASP A 8 -4.13 6.24 22.83
CA ASP A 8 -5.16 7.26 22.59
C ASP A 8 -5.86 7.06 21.24
N VAL A 9 -5.13 6.62 20.22
CA VAL A 9 -5.74 6.22 18.93
C VAL A 9 -6.66 5.03 19.13
N GLU A 10 -6.25 4.02 19.90
CA GLU A 10 -7.07 2.81 20.10
C GLU A 10 -8.41 3.06 20.77
N LYS A 11 -8.50 4.07 21.64
CA LYS A 11 -9.79 4.48 22.24
C LYS A 11 -10.82 4.95 21.20
N ASN A 12 -10.37 5.35 20.01
CA ASN A 12 -11.22 5.84 18.91
C ASN A 12 -11.42 4.80 17.81
N VAL A 13 -10.81 3.61 17.89
CA VAL A 13 -10.96 2.57 16.86
C VAL A 13 -12.30 1.87 17.04
N VAL A 14 -13.24 2.18 16.15
CA VAL A 14 -14.59 1.57 16.14
C VAL A 14 -14.70 0.33 15.25
N VAL A 15 -13.74 0.12 14.34
CA VAL A 15 -13.75 -1.02 13.42
C VAL A 15 -12.34 -1.43 13.02
N ARG A 16 -12.15 -2.74 12.81
CA ARG A 16 -10.99 -3.34 12.16
C ARG A 16 -11.52 -4.34 11.13
N THR A 17 -11.16 -4.12 9.87
CA THR A 17 -11.63 -4.95 8.76
C THR A 17 -10.54 -5.92 8.31
N ALA A 18 -10.92 -6.92 7.53
CA ALA A 18 -9.96 -7.87 6.99
C ALA A 18 -9.15 -7.25 5.84
N THR A 19 -9.76 -6.32 5.10
CA THR A 19 -9.14 -5.66 3.95
C THR A 19 -9.38 -4.16 3.94
N ILE A 20 -8.47 -3.43 3.29
CA ILE A 20 -8.57 -1.96 3.15
C ILE A 20 -9.82 -1.56 2.33
N ASN A 21 -10.26 -2.41 1.39
CA ASN A 21 -11.47 -2.16 0.58
C ASN A 21 -12.75 -1.97 1.43
N GLU A 22 -12.85 -2.71 2.54
CA GLU A 22 -13.97 -2.60 3.46
C GLU A 22 -13.95 -1.25 4.20
N LEU A 23 -12.76 -0.73 4.52
CA LEU A 23 -12.60 0.61 5.10
C LEU A 23 -12.98 1.70 4.10
N VAL A 24 -12.57 1.58 2.83
CA VAL A 24 -12.97 2.53 1.77
C VAL A 24 -14.48 2.58 1.62
N THR A 25 -15.15 1.42 1.65
CA THR A 25 -16.61 1.34 1.59
C THR A 25 -17.26 2.07 2.76
N ALA A 26 -16.76 1.86 3.98
CA ALA A 26 -17.27 2.51 5.18
C ALA A 26 -17.04 4.04 5.19
N MET A 27 -15.86 4.51 4.75
CA MET A 27 -15.57 5.94 4.58
C MET A 27 -16.55 6.59 3.59
N ASN A 28 -16.76 5.98 2.42
CA ASN A 28 -17.68 6.51 1.41
C ASN A 28 -19.16 6.47 1.86
N ALA A 29 -19.52 5.52 2.74
CA ALA A 29 -20.85 5.45 3.34
C ALA A 29 -21.07 6.49 4.46
N GLY A 30 -20.02 7.17 4.91
CA GLY A 30 -20.06 8.11 6.04
C GLY A 30 -20.24 7.44 7.39
N THR A 31 -19.93 6.14 7.52
CA THR A 31 -20.00 5.40 8.78
C THR A 31 -18.72 5.49 9.60
N LEU A 32 -17.66 6.09 9.04
CA LEU A 32 -16.38 6.38 9.69
C LEU A 32 -15.98 7.83 9.42
N ASP A 33 -15.42 8.48 10.43
CA ASP A 33 -14.88 9.84 10.31
C ASP A 33 -13.47 9.87 9.69
N ALA A 34 -12.65 8.84 9.96
CA ALA A 34 -11.28 8.73 9.47
C ALA A 34 -10.84 7.26 9.34
N SER A 35 -9.94 6.99 8.40
CA SER A 35 -9.33 5.68 8.20
C SER A 35 -7.87 5.80 7.74
N LEU A 36 -7.06 4.80 8.09
CA LEU A 36 -5.70 4.65 7.57
C LEU A 36 -5.75 3.83 6.28
N LEU A 37 -5.47 4.48 5.16
CA LEU A 37 -5.50 3.90 3.82
C LEU A 37 -4.12 3.98 3.15
N THR A 38 -3.87 3.07 2.21
CA THR A 38 -2.74 3.15 1.28
C THR A 38 -3.10 3.98 0.06
N LYS A 39 -2.09 4.54 -0.61
CA LYS A 39 -2.28 5.48 -1.73
C LYS A 39 -3.10 4.90 -2.89
N ASP A 40 -3.01 3.60 -3.14
CA ASP A 40 -3.76 2.89 -4.19
C ASP A 40 -5.27 2.79 -3.91
N GLN A 41 -5.70 3.01 -2.66
CA GLN A 41 -7.11 2.88 -2.23
C GLN A 41 -7.81 4.23 -2.06
N ILE A 42 -7.07 5.33 -2.15
CA ILE A 42 -7.59 6.67 -1.96
C ILE A 42 -8.30 7.17 -3.23
N ASN A 43 -9.45 7.80 -3.06
CA ASN A 43 -10.15 8.52 -4.12
C ASN A 43 -10.41 9.98 -3.72
N GLU A 44 -9.54 10.88 -4.15
CA GLU A 44 -9.61 12.32 -3.82
C GLU A 44 -10.91 13.02 -4.27
N LYS A 45 -11.74 12.37 -5.11
CA LYS A 45 -13.06 12.90 -5.48
C LYS A 45 -14.13 12.63 -4.41
N THR A 46 -13.92 11.65 -3.54
CA THR A 46 -14.91 11.20 -2.56
C THR A 46 -14.42 11.28 -1.12
N MET A 47 -13.15 11.57 -0.89
CA MET A 47 -12.58 11.70 0.46
C MET A 47 -11.50 12.78 0.53
N ASP A 48 -11.43 13.47 1.66
CA ASP A 48 -10.31 14.31 2.03
C ASP A 48 -9.15 13.45 2.53
N THR A 49 -7.91 13.87 2.26
CA THR A 49 -6.72 13.07 2.55
C THR A 49 -5.69 13.87 3.33
N ILE A 50 -5.12 13.25 4.36
CA ILE A 50 -4.00 13.80 5.12
C ILE A 50 -2.83 12.84 4.95
N LYS A 51 -1.79 13.28 4.23
CA LYS A 51 -0.58 12.49 4.07
C LYS A 51 0.15 12.40 5.41
N LEU A 52 0.45 11.18 5.84
CA LEU A 52 1.30 10.93 6.99
C LEU A 52 2.77 11.03 6.58
N ASP A 53 3.55 11.82 7.32
CA ASP A 53 5.00 11.92 7.15
C ASP A 53 5.68 10.80 7.97
N VAL A 54 5.70 9.61 7.38
CA VAL A 54 6.17 8.38 8.02
C VAL A 54 7.23 7.68 7.17
N ASN A 55 8.39 8.32 7.00
CA ASN A 55 9.53 7.71 6.29
C ASN A 55 10.01 6.39 6.91
N ASP A 56 9.67 6.12 8.18
CA ASP A 56 10.04 4.88 8.87
C ASP A 56 9.07 3.71 8.61
N TYR A 57 7.92 3.95 7.97
CA TYR A 57 6.87 2.95 7.77
C TYR A 57 6.53 2.82 6.27
N VAL A 58 7.45 2.23 5.53
CA VAL A 58 7.33 1.97 4.09
C VAL A 58 6.80 0.56 3.86
N LEU A 59 5.79 0.43 3.00
CA LEU A 59 5.27 -0.87 2.59
C LEU A 59 6.01 -1.35 1.34
N ILE A 60 6.76 -2.45 1.47
CA ILE A 60 7.34 -3.16 0.33
C ILE A 60 6.33 -4.20 -0.16
N VAL A 61 5.93 -4.11 -1.43
CA VAL A 61 4.98 -5.04 -2.05
C VAL A 61 5.74 -6.02 -2.96
N PRO A 62 5.96 -7.27 -2.54
CA PRO A 62 6.67 -8.25 -3.37
C PRO A 62 5.77 -8.82 -4.46
N ILE A 63 6.39 -9.24 -5.56
CA ILE A 63 5.76 -10.04 -6.61
C ILE A 63 6.57 -11.33 -6.81
N GLY A 64 5.88 -12.46 -6.97
CA GLY A 64 6.53 -13.75 -7.12
C GLY A 64 5.65 -14.78 -7.82
N VAL A 65 6.29 -15.85 -8.29
CA VAL A 65 5.61 -17.00 -8.91
C VAL A 65 5.28 -18.00 -7.82
N THR A 66 4.02 -18.43 -7.74
CA THR A 66 3.61 -19.50 -6.82
C THR A 66 4.16 -20.86 -7.27
N THR A 67 4.57 -21.69 -6.32
CA THR A 67 5.19 -23.01 -6.58
C THR A 67 4.26 -24.01 -7.25
N PHE A 68 2.95 -23.78 -7.18
CA PHE A 68 1.89 -24.64 -7.72
C PHE A 68 1.22 -24.07 -8.98
N SER A 69 1.80 -23.04 -9.60
CA SER A 69 1.27 -22.48 -10.84
C SER A 69 1.28 -23.52 -11.97
N LYS A 70 0.12 -23.76 -12.59
CA LYS A 70 0.00 -24.57 -13.80
C LYS A 70 0.53 -23.88 -15.07
N GLN A 71 0.92 -22.60 -14.95
CA GLN A 71 1.47 -21.77 -16.03
C GLN A 71 2.76 -21.09 -15.58
N ALA A 72 3.70 -21.86 -15.01
CA ALA A 72 4.92 -21.32 -14.39
C ALA A 72 5.75 -20.43 -15.33
N GLU A 73 5.85 -20.78 -16.61
CA GLU A 73 6.61 -19.99 -17.60
C GLU A 73 5.97 -18.62 -17.87
N ASN A 74 4.64 -18.58 -18.09
CA ASN A 74 3.92 -17.32 -18.32
C ASN A 74 3.90 -16.46 -17.05
N ALA A 75 3.75 -17.09 -15.88
CA ALA A 75 3.85 -16.39 -14.60
C ALA A 75 5.23 -15.77 -14.42
N ARG A 76 6.30 -16.50 -14.75
CA ARG A 76 7.68 -15.99 -14.72
C ARG A 76 7.85 -14.79 -15.64
N LYS A 77 7.40 -14.90 -16.90
CA LYS A 77 7.43 -13.79 -17.87
C LYS A 77 6.74 -12.52 -17.32
N PHE A 78 5.60 -12.69 -16.66
CA PHE A 78 4.88 -11.56 -16.04
C PHE A 78 5.67 -10.94 -14.89
N VAL A 79 6.17 -11.76 -13.95
CA VAL A 79 7.00 -11.29 -12.83
C VAL A 79 8.25 -10.56 -13.32
N ASP A 80 8.94 -11.12 -14.31
CA ASP A 80 10.16 -10.53 -14.87
C ASP A 80 9.87 -9.20 -15.58
N TYR A 81 8.74 -9.12 -16.32
CA TYR A 81 8.30 -7.86 -16.91
C TYR A 81 7.96 -6.81 -15.85
N THR A 82 7.21 -7.18 -14.81
CA THR A 82 6.90 -6.26 -13.70
C THR A 82 8.16 -5.74 -12.99
N ALA A 83 9.20 -6.58 -12.87
CA ALA A 83 10.48 -6.22 -12.26
C ALA A 83 11.45 -5.46 -13.20
N SER A 84 11.17 -5.40 -14.49
CA SER A 84 11.96 -4.68 -15.49
C SER A 84 11.88 -3.15 -15.32
N ASP A 85 12.73 -2.42 -16.02
CA ASP A 85 12.71 -0.94 -16.01
C ASP A 85 11.37 -0.38 -16.53
N ASP A 86 10.80 -0.98 -17.58
CA ASP A 86 9.49 -0.58 -18.13
C ASP A 86 8.36 -0.85 -17.13
N GLY A 87 8.37 -2.04 -16.51
CA GLY A 87 7.40 -2.41 -15.48
C GLY A 87 7.45 -1.44 -14.30
N LYS A 88 8.65 -1.17 -13.78
CA LYS A 88 8.88 -0.21 -12.69
C LYS A 88 8.48 1.21 -13.08
N ALA A 89 8.78 1.66 -14.30
CA ALA A 89 8.41 2.99 -14.78
C ALA A 89 6.90 3.21 -14.79
N PHE A 90 6.12 2.17 -15.10
CA PHE A 90 4.66 2.23 -15.02
C PHE A 90 4.17 2.54 -13.59
N PHE A 91 4.68 1.83 -12.57
CA PHE A 91 4.30 2.09 -11.18
C PHE A 91 4.74 3.48 -10.70
N LYS A 92 5.94 3.92 -11.08
CA LYS A 92 6.44 5.27 -10.77
C LYS A 92 5.51 6.37 -11.30
N LYS A 93 4.94 6.19 -12.51
CA LYS A 93 3.97 7.13 -13.10
C LYS A 93 2.73 7.35 -12.23
N TYR A 94 2.31 6.33 -11.49
CA TYR A 94 1.16 6.40 -10.56
C TYR A 94 1.59 6.73 -9.12
N GLY A 95 2.85 7.11 -8.93
CA GLY A 95 3.37 7.58 -7.65
C GLY A 95 3.72 6.45 -6.67
N PHE A 96 4.06 5.27 -7.18
CA PHE A 96 4.64 4.16 -6.43
C PHE A 96 6.14 4.03 -6.77
N PRO A 97 7.04 4.36 -5.83
CA PRO A 97 8.48 4.21 -6.00
C PRO A 97 8.87 2.75 -6.34
N ALA A 98 9.95 2.57 -7.09
CA ALA A 98 10.42 1.23 -7.44
C ALA A 98 11.32 0.69 -6.34
N TYR A 99 11.36 -0.63 -6.16
CA TYR A 99 12.33 -1.26 -5.26
C TYR A 99 13.53 -1.83 -6.06
N PRO A 100 14.78 -1.62 -5.61
CA PRO A 100 15.17 -0.69 -4.55
C PRO A 100 15.01 0.78 -4.98
N ASP A 101 14.78 1.67 -4.01
CA ASP A 101 14.78 3.13 -4.18
C ASP A 101 15.84 3.73 -3.26
N GLU A 102 16.58 4.74 -3.73
CA GLU A 102 17.61 5.41 -2.93
C GLU A 102 17.03 6.13 -1.70
N GLU A 103 15.79 6.65 -1.80
CA GLU A 103 15.09 7.29 -0.68
C GLU A 103 14.83 6.28 0.45
N TYR A 104 14.65 5.00 0.10
CA TYR A 104 14.27 3.92 1.01
C TYR A 104 15.35 2.84 1.17
N LYS A 105 16.62 3.17 0.89
CA LYS A 105 17.74 2.20 0.94
C LYS A 105 17.91 1.50 2.30
N ASP A 106 17.48 2.15 3.38
CA ASP A 106 17.57 1.62 4.74
C ASP A 106 16.35 0.74 5.11
N VAL A 107 15.35 0.65 4.22
CA VAL A 107 14.16 -0.20 4.37
C VAL A 107 14.45 -1.57 3.74
N GLN A 108 14.36 -2.62 4.54
CA GLN A 108 14.53 -4.02 4.09
C GLN A 108 13.16 -4.74 4.03
N PRO A 109 12.98 -5.72 3.13
CA PRO A 109 11.77 -6.56 3.04
C PRO A 109 11.55 -7.43 4.29
#